data_AF-A0AAX0RA23-F1
#
_entry.id   AF-A0AAX0RA23-F1
#
_cell.length_a   1.000
_cell.length_b   1.000
_cell.length_c   1.000
_cell.angle_alpha   90.00
_cell.angle_beta   90.00
_cell.angle_gamma   90.00
#
_symmetry.space_group_name_H-M   'P 1'
#
loop_
_entity.id
_entity.type
_entity.pdbx_description
1 polymer ?
#
loop_
_entity_poly.entity_id
_entity_poly.type
_entity_poly.pdbx_seq_one_letter_code
_entity_poly.pdbx_strand_id
1 'polypeptide(L)'
;MSRRIRTAEESARRESALTREAMRTLLADSTAPRDPRGRGDHYRSHLADAHRIIETLQLRIKELEHERDTAKADKDYTLSLCVTRTVAEEARLAAFRLARGKAAILAEWPHGVPTMLSEEIDCIPDPKPRWSK
;
A
#
# COMPACT_ATOMS: atom_id res chain seq x y z
N MET A 1 34.10 6.54 27.22
CA MET A 1 33.31 7.21 26.16
C MET A 1 31.82 7.05 26.47
N SER A 2 31.19 8.06 27.08
CA SER A 2 29.79 8.01 27.55
C SER A 2 28.82 8.15 26.37
N ARG A 3 27.96 7.14 26.13
CA ARG A 3 26.84 7.22 25.17
C ARG A 3 25.73 8.08 25.81
N ARG A 4 25.82 9.41 25.68
CA ARG A 4 24.72 10.32 26.05
C ARG A 4 23.52 10.04 25.13
N ILE A 5 22.41 9.63 25.74
CA ILE A 5 21.09 9.54 25.11
C ILE A 5 20.70 10.96 24.66
N ARG A 6 20.33 11.14 23.39
CA ARG A 6 20.15 12.49 22.80
C ARG A 6 18.71 12.98 22.84
N THR A 7 17.71 12.10 22.96
CA THR A 7 16.29 12.48 22.98
C THR A 7 15.47 11.70 24.02
N ALA A 8 14.34 12.28 24.44
CA ALA A 8 13.39 11.63 25.35
C ALA A 8 12.83 10.32 24.77
N GLU A 9 12.60 10.27 23.45
CA GLU A 9 12.17 9.06 22.75
C GLU A 9 13.23 7.95 22.77
N GLU A 10 14.50 8.28 22.57
CA GLU A 10 15.60 7.32 22.67
C GLU A 10 15.72 6.76 24.10
N SER A 11 15.49 7.61 25.12
CA SER A 11 15.46 7.20 26.52
C SER A 11 14.31 6.23 26.79
N ALA A 12 13.09 6.58 26.37
CA ALA A 12 11.91 5.74 26.56
C ALA A 12 12.02 4.39 25.83
N ARG A 13 12.60 4.38 24.62
CA ARG A 13 12.89 3.13 23.90
C ARG A 13 13.89 2.27 24.65
N ARG A 14 14.96 2.86 25.18
CA ARG A 14 15.96 2.13 25.98
C ARG A 14 15.36 1.56 27.27
N GLU A 15 14.57 2.36 28.00
CA GLU A 15 13.89 1.93 29.21
C GLU A 15 12.87 0.82 28.93
N SER A 16 12.09 0.93 27.85
CA SER A 16 11.18 -0.14 27.40
C SER A 16 11.91 -1.42 26.99
N ALA A 17 13.15 -1.32 26.49
CA ALA A 17 13.96 -2.47 26.12
C ALA A 17 14.52 -3.16 27.37
N LEU A 18 15.04 -2.38 28.32
CA LEU A 18 15.54 -2.89 29.60
C LEU A 18 14.43 -3.54 30.44
N THR A 19 13.24 -2.95 30.47
CA THR A 19 12.08 -3.55 31.16
C THR A 19 11.63 -4.84 30.50
N ARG A 20 11.60 -4.92 29.17
CA ARG A 20 11.31 -6.16 28.44
C ARG A 20 12.35 -7.25 28.69
N GLU A 21 13.63 -6.88 28.72
CA GLU A 21 14.72 -7.79 29.05
C GLU A 21 14.58 -8.31 30.49
N ALA A 22 14.41 -7.43 31.47
CA ALA A 22 14.20 -7.78 32.86
C ALA A 22 12.97 -8.70 33.04
N MET A 23 11.86 -8.40 32.36
CA MET A 23 10.65 -9.21 32.42
C MET A 23 10.86 -10.62 31.86
N ARG A 24 11.61 -10.77 30.76
CA ARG A 24 11.95 -12.08 30.19
C ARG A 24 12.82 -12.91 31.14
N THR A 25 13.81 -12.27 31.76
CA THR A 25 14.67 -12.93 32.75
C THR A 25 13.88 -13.38 33.97
N LEU A 26 13.01 -12.51 34.50
CA LEU A 26 12.13 -12.87 35.62
C LEU A 26 11.20 -14.05 35.29
N LEU A 27 10.67 -14.12 34.07
CA LEU A 27 9.86 -15.25 33.63
C LEU A 27 10.68 -16.55 33.53
N ALA A 28 11.89 -16.49 32.96
CA ALA A 28 12.79 -17.64 32.90
C ALA A 28 13.21 -18.13 34.30
N ASP A 29 13.43 -17.20 35.23
CA ASP A 29 13.78 -17.49 36.63
C ASP A 29 12.60 -18.05 37.42
N SER A 30 11.38 -17.61 37.13
CA SER A 30 10.15 -18.11 37.77
C SER A 30 9.88 -19.61 37.48
N THR A 31 10.47 -20.12 36.40
CA THR A 31 10.37 -21.53 35.98
C THR A 31 11.66 -22.32 36.24
N ALA A 32 12.69 -21.69 36.81
CA ALA A 32 13.97 -22.32 37.03
C ALA A 32 13.94 -23.33 38.19
N PRO A 33 14.62 -24.49 38.07
CA PRO A 33 14.76 -25.43 39.16
C PRO A 33 15.42 -24.82 40.41
N ARG A 34 14.96 -25.23 41.60
CA ARG A 34 15.57 -24.79 42.87
C ARG A 34 16.99 -25.31 43.03
N ASP A 35 17.29 -26.52 42.53
CA ASP A 35 18.63 -27.11 42.53
C ASP A 35 19.59 -26.33 41.61
N PRO A 36 20.68 -25.76 42.14
CA PRO A 36 21.67 -25.03 41.36
C PRO A 36 22.28 -25.83 40.19
N ARG A 37 22.38 -27.16 40.33
CA ARG A 37 22.95 -28.01 39.26
C ARG A 37 22.03 -28.11 38.04
N GLY A 38 20.71 -28.16 38.27
CA GLY A 38 19.70 -28.22 37.20
C GLY A 38 19.44 -26.88 36.49
N ARG A 39 19.85 -25.74 37.08
CA ARG A 39 19.65 -24.42 36.46
C ARG A 39 20.44 -24.24 35.17
N GLY A 40 21.65 -24.81 35.10
CA GLY A 40 22.48 -24.71 33.90
C GLY A 40 21.84 -25.38 32.68
N ASP A 41 21.20 -26.53 32.88
CA ASP A 41 20.47 -27.23 31.82
C ASP A 41 19.18 -26.48 31.44
N HIS A 42 18.47 -25.93 32.42
CA HIS A 42 17.25 -25.13 32.22
C HIS A 42 17.46 -23.96 31.26
N TYR A 43 18.45 -23.08 31.54
CA TYR A 43 18.70 -21.92 30.68
C TYR A 43 19.22 -22.32 29.30
N ARG A 44 20.00 -23.41 29.20
CA ARG A 44 20.44 -23.95 27.90
C ARG A 44 19.26 -24.44 27.06
N SER A 45 18.26 -25.09 27.68
CA SER A 45 17.03 -25.49 27.00
C SER A 45 16.23 -24.28 26.51
N HIS A 46 16.00 -23.30 27.40
CA HIS A 46 15.28 -22.07 27.03
C HIS A 46 15.97 -21.30 25.90
N LEU A 47 17.29 -21.23 25.90
CA LEU A 47 18.06 -20.59 24.83
C LEU A 47 17.86 -21.34 23.51
N ALA A 48 17.96 -22.68 23.52
CA ALA A 48 17.72 -23.49 22.33
C ALA A 48 16.29 -23.33 21.78
N ASP A 49 15.28 -23.32 22.65
CA ASP A 49 13.88 -23.12 22.26
C ASP A 49 13.67 -21.71 21.68
N ALA A 50 14.27 -20.68 22.29
CA ALA A 50 14.22 -19.32 21.77
C ALA A 50 14.85 -19.23 20.37
N HIS A 51 15.98 -19.89 20.13
CA HIS A 51 16.61 -19.94 18.81
C HIS A 51 15.70 -20.58 17.75
N ARG A 52 15.04 -21.72 18.06
CA ARG A 52 14.09 -22.34 17.12
C ARG A 52 12.91 -21.42 16.79
N ILE A 53 12.38 -20.71 17.78
CA ILE A 53 11.30 -19.74 17.56
C ILE A 53 11.79 -18.58 16.70
N ILE A 54 12.99 -18.05 16.96
CA ILE A 54 13.59 -16.98 16.16
C ILE A 54 13.74 -17.41 14.70
N GLU A 55 14.26 -18.62 14.44
CA GLU A 55 14.38 -19.15 13.07
C GLU A 55 13.02 -19.25 12.37
N THR A 56 12.00 -19.77 13.07
CA THR A 56 10.63 -19.85 12.55
C THR A 56 10.07 -18.47 12.19
N LEU A 57 10.27 -17.48 13.07
CA LEU A 57 9.82 -16.11 12.82
C LEU A 57 10.59 -15.46 11.67
N GLN A 58 11.90 -15.70 11.55
CA GLN A 58 12.70 -15.19 10.43
C GLN A 58 12.24 -15.76 9.09
N LEU A 59 11.89 -17.05 9.03
CA LEU A 59 11.31 -17.65 7.84
C LEU A 59 9.96 -17.00 7.51
N ARG A 60 9.08 -16.84 8.51
CA ARG A 60 7.77 -16.23 8.28
C ARG A 60 7.85 -14.78 7.82
N ILE A 61 8.82 -14.01 8.34
CA ILE A 61 9.08 -12.64 7.88
C ILE A 61 9.47 -12.65 6.39
N LYS A 62 10.38 -13.52 5.98
CA LYS A 62 10.79 -13.63 4.57
C LYS A 62 9.64 -14.00 3.65
N GLU A 63 8.78 -14.93 4.07
CA GLU A 63 7.55 -15.29 3.33
C GLU A 63 6.63 -14.08 3.16
N LEU A 64 6.36 -13.35 4.24
CA LEU A 64 5.50 -12.17 4.21
C LEU A 64 6.08 -11.03 3.36
N GLU A 65 7.39 -10.82 3.41
CA GLU A 65 8.08 -9.85 2.54
C GLU A 65 7.91 -10.22 1.07
N HIS A 66 8.05 -11.51 0.74
CA HIS A 66 7.85 -12.03 -0.61
C HIS A 66 6.39 -11.91 -1.08
N GLU A 67 5.43 -12.29 -0.24
CA GLU A 67 3.98 -12.13 -0.50
C GLU A 67 3.65 -10.66 -0.79
N ARG A 68 4.19 -9.74 0.01
CA ARG A 68 4.01 -8.29 -0.16
C ARG A 68 4.61 -7.80 -1.47
N ASP A 69 5.82 -8.23 -1.83
CA ASP A 69 6.48 -7.81 -3.06
C ASP A 69 5.75 -8.32 -4.31
N THR A 70 5.24 -9.55 -4.25
CA THR A 70 4.41 -10.13 -5.31
C THR A 70 3.10 -9.35 -5.48
N ALA A 71 2.38 -9.09 -4.39
CA ALA A 71 1.15 -8.31 -4.43
C ALA A 71 1.35 -6.88 -4.95
N LYS A 72 2.51 -6.28 -4.64
CA LYS A 72 2.89 -4.97 -5.18
C LYS A 72 3.13 -5.04 -6.69
N ALA A 73 3.86 -6.03 -7.16
CA ALA A 73 4.11 -6.24 -8.59
C ALA A 73 2.79 -6.46 -9.37
N ASP A 74 1.89 -7.29 -8.84
CA ASP A 74 0.57 -7.55 -9.45
C ASP A 74 -0.29 -6.28 -9.53
N LYS A 75 -0.28 -5.48 -8.45
CA LYS A 75 -0.98 -4.18 -8.42
C LYS A 75 -0.41 -3.23 -9.47
N ASP A 76 0.92 -3.10 -9.52
CA ASP A 76 1.60 -2.20 -10.46
C ASP A 76 1.34 -2.63 -11.90
N TYR A 77 1.34 -3.94 -12.19
CA TYR A 77 0.97 -4.48 -13.50
C TYR A 77 -0.50 -4.20 -13.84
N THR A 78 -1.42 -4.45 -12.91
CA THR A 78 -2.85 -4.17 -13.12
C THR A 78 -3.08 -2.69 -13.42
N LEU A 79 -2.40 -1.80 -12.69
CA LEU A 79 -2.45 -0.36 -12.94
C LEU A 79 -1.84 0.01 -14.31
N SER A 80 -0.78 -0.67 -14.74
CA SER A 80 -0.17 -0.43 -16.05
C SER A 80 -1.09 -0.78 -17.23
N LEU A 81 -1.98 -1.77 -17.06
CA LEU A 81 -2.98 -2.14 -18.06
C LEU A 81 -4.21 -1.23 -18.06
N CYS A 82 -4.43 -0.48 -16.98
CA CYS A 82 -5.60 0.37 -16.83
C CYS A 82 -5.37 1.74 -17.46
N VAL A 83 -6.34 2.21 -18.25
CA VAL A 83 -6.39 3.61 -18.67
C VAL A 83 -6.72 4.47 -17.45
N THR A 84 -5.95 5.55 -17.23
CA THR A 84 -6.22 6.46 -16.12
C THR A 84 -7.59 7.12 -16.30
N ARG A 85 -8.28 7.43 -15.19
CA ARG A 85 -9.61 8.09 -15.23
C ARG A 85 -9.58 9.38 -16.05
N THR A 86 -8.45 10.10 -16.06
CA THR A 86 -8.26 11.32 -16.87
C THR A 86 -8.27 11.01 -18.35
N VAL A 87 -7.47 10.04 -18.80
CA VAL A 87 -7.39 9.65 -20.23
C VAL A 87 -8.73 9.08 -20.71
N ALA A 88 -9.42 8.31 -19.85
CA ALA A 88 -10.76 7.82 -20.16
C ALA A 88 -11.80 8.95 -20.31
N GLU A 89 -11.74 9.99 -19.47
CA GLU A 89 -12.63 11.16 -19.58
C GLU A 89 -12.28 12.00 -20.82
N GLU A 90 -11.00 12.21 -21.12
CA GLU A 90 -10.53 12.90 -22.34
C GLU A 90 -11.03 12.20 -23.60
N ALA A 91 -10.90 10.87 -23.67
CA ALA A 91 -11.40 10.08 -24.78
C ALA A 91 -12.93 10.18 -24.92
N ARG A 92 -13.66 10.21 -23.80
CA ARG A 92 -15.13 10.38 -23.78
C ARG A 92 -15.55 11.74 -24.34
N LEU A 93 -14.87 12.81 -23.92
CA LEU A 93 -15.12 14.17 -24.41
C LEU A 93 -14.77 14.30 -25.89
N ALA A 94 -13.64 13.73 -26.33
CA ALA A 94 -13.24 13.71 -27.73
C ALA A 94 -14.27 12.98 -28.61
N ALA A 95 -14.76 11.81 -28.16
CA ALA A 95 -15.79 11.07 -28.87
C ALA A 95 -17.11 11.86 -28.98
N PHE A 96 -17.52 12.54 -27.90
CA PHE A 96 -18.69 13.41 -27.93
C PHE A 96 -18.54 14.56 -28.93
N ARG A 97 -17.42 15.28 -28.90
CA ARG A 97 -17.15 16.39 -29.82
C ARG A 97 -17.13 15.93 -31.28
N LEU A 98 -16.55 14.76 -31.55
CA LEU A 98 -16.55 14.16 -32.89
C LEU A 98 -17.97 13.81 -33.34
N ALA A 99 -18.78 13.20 -32.46
CA ALA A 99 -20.16 12.86 -32.77
C ALA A 99 -21.01 14.11 -33.02
N ARG A 100 -20.84 15.15 -32.20
CA ARG A 100 -21.50 16.46 -32.36
C ARG A 100 -21.16 17.09 -33.70
N GLY A 101 -19.88 17.19 -34.05
CA GLY A 101 -19.46 17.75 -35.34
C GLY A 101 -19.98 16.96 -36.54
N LYS A 102 -19.98 15.61 -36.47
CA LYS A 102 -20.59 14.77 -37.52
C LYS A 102 -22.11 14.98 -37.62
N ALA A 103 -22.79 15.14 -36.50
CA ALA A 103 -24.23 15.41 -36.48
C ALA A 103 -24.57 16.79 -37.06
N ALA A 104 -23.77 17.82 -36.77
CA ALA A 104 -23.93 19.14 -37.35
C ALA A 104 -23.79 19.09 -38.89
N ILE A 105 -22.73 18.45 -39.40
CA ILE A 105 -22.51 18.27 -40.85
C ILE A 105 -23.68 17.52 -41.52
N LEU A 106 -24.27 16.52 -40.84
CA LEU A 106 -25.42 15.79 -41.35
C LEU A 106 -26.71 16.62 -41.39
N ALA A 107 -26.80 17.67 -40.56
CA ALA A 107 -27.93 18.59 -40.51
C ALA A 107 -27.80 19.78 -41.47
N GLU A 108 -26.67 19.92 -42.15
CA GLU A 108 -26.46 20.93 -43.20
C GLU A 108 -27.28 20.60 -44.45
N TRP A 109 -27.97 21.61 -45.00
CA TRP A 109 -28.75 21.47 -46.23
C TRP A 109 -28.84 22.80 -47.01
N PRO A 110 -28.45 22.84 -48.30
CA PRO A 110 -27.71 21.82 -49.05
C PRO A 110 -26.37 21.46 -48.38
N HIS A 111 -25.75 20.34 -48.76
CA HIS A 111 -24.52 19.87 -48.10
C HIS A 111 -23.42 20.95 -48.10
N GLY A 112 -22.83 21.25 -46.94
CA GLY A 112 -21.89 22.35 -46.76
C GLY A 112 -22.52 23.71 -46.42
N VAL A 113 -23.85 23.79 -46.29
CA VAL A 113 -24.58 25.01 -45.90
C VAL A 113 -25.18 24.82 -44.50
N PRO A 114 -24.71 25.59 -43.49
CA PRO A 114 -25.27 25.56 -42.16
C PRO A 114 -26.76 25.90 -42.15
N THR A 115 -27.51 25.13 -41.38
CA THR A 115 -28.91 25.38 -41.05
C THR A 115 -29.04 25.79 -39.59
N MET A 116 -30.19 26.34 -39.19
CA MET A 116 -30.48 26.59 -37.77
C MET A 116 -30.26 25.34 -36.91
N LEU A 117 -30.62 24.16 -37.43
CA LEU A 117 -30.45 22.90 -36.73
C LEU A 117 -28.96 22.51 -36.59
N SER A 118 -28.14 22.69 -37.63
CA SER A 118 -26.71 22.39 -37.51
C SER A 118 -26.01 23.31 -36.51
N GLU A 119 -26.39 24.60 -36.48
CA GLU A 119 -25.88 25.56 -35.50
C GLU A 119 -26.30 25.21 -34.06
N GLU A 120 -27.56 24.80 -33.87
CA GLU A 120 -28.05 24.34 -32.57
C GLU A 120 -27.28 23.10 -32.08
N ILE A 121 -26.96 22.16 -32.98
CA ILE A 121 -26.17 20.96 -32.65
C ILE A 121 -24.75 21.34 -32.25
N ASP A 122 -24.09 22.24 -32.97
CA ASP A 122 -22.74 22.69 -32.63
C ASP A 122 -22.66 23.43 -31.29
N CYS A 123 -23.75 24.12 -30.91
CA CYS A 123 -23.89 24.81 -29.64
C CYS A 123 -24.18 23.88 -28.44
N ILE A 124 -24.41 22.58 -28.64
CA ILE A 124 -24.65 21.64 -27.53
C ILE A 124 -23.43 21.63 -26.60
N PRO A 125 -23.58 21.89 -25.30
CA PRO A 125 -22.46 21.93 -24.38
C PRO A 125 -21.86 20.54 -24.17
N ASP A 126 -20.55 20.53 -23.84
CA ASP A 126 -19.87 19.29 -23.49
C ASP A 126 -20.54 18.61 -22.27
N PRO A 127 -20.62 17.27 -22.24
CA PRO A 127 -21.22 16.55 -21.13
C PRO A 127 -20.40 16.76 -19.86
N LYS A 128 -21.11 16.89 -18.73
CA LYS A 128 -20.47 16.97 -17.40
C LYS A 128 -19.52 15.79 -17.18
N PRO A 129 -18.37 15.97 -16.51
CA PRO A 129 -17.45 14.88 -16.22
C PRO A 129 -18.16 13.71 -15.57
N ARG A 130 -17.97 12.50 -16.11
CA ARG A 130 -18.59 11.29 -15.55
C ARG A 130 -17.88 10.89 -14.26
N TRP A 131 -16.57 11.04 -14.25
CA TRP A 131 -15.72 10.73 -13.13
C TRP A 131 -15.17 12.04 -12.54
N SER A 132 -15.97 12.75 -11.75
CA SER A 132 -15.42 13.80 -10.89
C SER A 132 -14.55 13.19 -9.80
N LYS A 133 -13.56 13.97 -9.33
CA LYS A 133 -12.57 13.59 -8.29
C LYS A 133 -13.18 12.71 -7.20
#